data_AF-M4RT72-F1
#
_entry.id   AF-M4RT72-F1
#
_cell.length_a   1.000
_cell.length_b   1.000
_cell.length_c   1.000
_cell.angle_alpha   90.00
_cell.angle_beta   90.00
_cell.angle_gamma   90.00
#
_symmetry.space_group_name_H-M   'P 1'
#
loop_
_entity.id
_entity.type
_entity.pdbx_description
1 polymer ?
#
loop_
_entity_poly.entity_id
_entity_poly.type
_entity_poly.pdbx_seq_one_letter_code
_entity_poly.pdbx_strand_id
1 'polypeptide(L)'
;MLIAQRPTLTEESLNPQRSRFVIEPLEPGFGYTLGNSLRRTLLSSIPGAAVTSVRISGALHEFTTLPGVVEDVTEILLNIKGIVLTSEYDEPVVMYLRKSGKGEATAGDITPPAGVTIANPDLHIATLEDDGELEIEFTVERGRGYVPAQMNKQDNDEIGRIPVDSIYSPVLKVSYKVEATRVEQRTDFDKLILDVETKPAISPRDAVASAGSTLVELFGLCRELNAQAEGVEVGPAPVAEETNPEMSIPIEDLNLTQRSYNCLKREGIHTIGELVSHTEQDLLDIRNFGMKSIDEVKEKLQGFGLSLKPSPLGGFDTNNLEGGTFFSPEDE
;
A
#
# COMPACT_ATOMS: atom_id res chain seq x y z
N MET A 1 -17.30 -20.67 15.41
CA MET A 1 -18.23 -20.76 14.26
C MET A 1 -17.45 -20.43 13.01
N LEU A 2 -17.45 -21.30 11.99
CA LEU A 2 -16.82 -21.01 10.70
C LEU A 2 -17.64 -19.95 9.96
N ILE A 3 -16.99 -18.92 9.44
CA ILE A 3 -17.63 -18.01 8.47
C ILE A 3 -17.99 -18.85 7.24
N ALA A 4 -19.24 -18.79 6.80
CA ALA A 4 -19.72 -19.54 5.63
C ALA A 4 -18.94 -19.20 4.35
N GLN A 5 -18.45 -17.96 4.24
CA GLN A 5 -17.60 -17.50 3.15
C GLN A 5 -16.67 -16.39 3.64
N ARG A 6 -15.37 -16.52 3.39
CA ARG A 6 -14.38 -15.49 3.77
C ARG A 6 -14.73 -14.15 3.10
N PRO A 7 -14.78 -13.03 3.85
CA PRO A 7 -14.93 -11.71 3.24
C PRO A 7 -13.76 -11.39 2.31
N THR A 8 -14.05 -10.75 1.19
CA THR A 8 -13.07 -10.25 0.22
C THR A 8 -13.08 -8.73 0.22
N LEU A 9 -11.90 -8.13 0.03
CA LEU A 9 -11.72 -6.68 -0.14
C LEU A 9 -11.33 -6.43 -1.60
N THR A 10 -12.13 -5.66 -2.33
CA THR A 10 -11.82 -5.22 -3.69
C THR A 10 -11.73 -3.70 -3.76
N GLU A 11 -10.84 -3.18 -4.61
CA GLU A 11 -10.70 -1.74 -4.87
C GLU A 11 -11.15 -1.42 -6.31
N GLU A 12 -11.99 -0.41 -6.44
CA GLU A 12 -12.32 0.29 -7.68
C GLU A 12 -11.66 1.69 -7.62
N SER A 13 -10.56 1.89 -8.35
CA SER A 13 -9.91 3.20 -8.46
C SER A 13 -10.71 4.10 -9.41
N LEU A 14 -11.24 5.22 -8.91
CA LEU A 14 -11.98 6.20 -9.70
C LEU A 14 -11.03 7.25 -10.29
N ASN A 15 -10.05 7.68 -9.50
CA ASN A 15 -8.94 8.54 -9.90
C ASN A 15 -7.77 8.35 -8.91
N PRO A 16 -6.58 8.95 -9.15
CA PRO A 16 -5.42 8.73 -8.27
C PRO A 16 -5.62 9.11 -6.80
N GLN A 17 -6.55 10.01 -6.50
CA GLN A 17 -6.87 10.50 -5.16
C GLN A 17 -8.21 10.00 -4.64
N ARG A 18 -8.92 9.12 -5.36
CA ARG A 18 -10.22 8.62 -4.93
C ARG A 18 -10.44 7.17 -5.37
N SER A 19 -10.68 6.32 -4.39
CA SER A 19 -11.01 4.91 -4.60
C SER A 19 -12.24 4.50 -3.82
N ARG A 20 -12.96 3.51 -4.35
CA ARG A 20 -14.05 2.83 -3.68
C ARG A 20 -13.60 1.42 -3.29
N PHE A 21 -13.75 1.09 -2.03
CA PHE A 21 -13.43 -0.21 -1.46
C PHE A 21 -14.72 -0.96 -1.14
N VAL A 22 -14.78 -2.23 -1.53
CA VAL A 22 -15.94 -3.08 -1.26
C VAL A 22 -15.48 -4.25 -0.41
N ILE A 23 -16.16 -4.46 0.73
CA ILE A 23 -15.94 -5.59 1.63
C ILE A 23 -17.23 -6.41 1.71
N GLU A 24 -17.18 -7.64 1.19
CA GLU A 24 -18.30 -8.59 1.22
C GLU A 24 -17.84 -10.05 1.11
N PRO A 25 -18.62 -11.02 1.59
CA PRO A 25 -19.80 -10.86 2.46
C PRO A 25 -19.41 -10.68 3.93
N LEU A 26 -20.15 -9.85 4.67
CA LEU A 26 -19.99 -9.62 6.11
C LEU A 26 -21.22 -10.10 6.87
N GLU A 27 -21.05 -10.60 8.10
CA GLU A 27 -22.19 -10.94 8.96
C GLU A 27 -23.09 -9.70 9.19
N PRO A 28 -24.42 -9.89 9.34
CA PRO A 28 -25.35 -8.78 9.49
C PRO A 28 -24.94 -7.83 10.63
N GLY A 29 -24.85 -6.53 10.34
CA GLY A 29 -24.46 -5.49 11.28
C GLY A 29 -22.95 -5.18 11.32
N PHE A 30 -22.09 -6.10 10.85
CA PHE A 30 -20.65 -5.84 10.79
C PHE A 30 -20.29 -4.77 9.75
N GLY A 31 -21.10 -4.57 8.71
CA GLY A 31 -20.89 -3.50 7.73
C GLY A 31 -20.86 -2.12 8.37
N TYR A 32 -21.78 -1.85 9.31
CA TYR A 32 -21.83 -0.58 10.03
C TYR A 32 -20.67 -0.43 11.03
N THR A 33 -20.33 -1.50 11.74
CA THR A 33 -19.22 -1.50 12.71
C THR A 33 -17.89 -1.21 12.03
N LEU A 34 -17.59 -1.92 10.94
CA LEU A 34 -16.37 -1.72 10.15
C LEU A 34 -16.38 -0.36 9.45
N GLY A 35 -17.49 -0.01 8.79
CA GLY A 35 -17.62 1.26 8.08
C GLY A 35 -17.43 2.48 8.97
N ASN A 36 -18.06 2.49 10.15
CA ASN A 36 -17.90 3.59 11.09
C ASN A 36 -16.49 3.64 11.70
N SER A 37 -15.89 2.48 12.03
CA SER A 37 -14.53 2.41 12.58
C SER A 37 -13.50 2.91 11.57
N LEU A 38 -13.53 2.40 10.34
CA LEU A 38 -12.65 2.84 9.26
C LEU A 38 -12.82 4.32 8.97
N ARG A 39 -14.05 4.82 8.85
CA ARG A 39 -14.32 6.24 8.62
C ARG A 39 -13.70 7.13 9.70
N ARG A 40 -13.84 6.76 10.97
CA ARG A 40 -13.27 7.54 12.08
C ARG A 40 -11.74 7.55 12.01
N THR A 41 -11.12 6.37 11.88
CA THR A 41 -9.66 6.23 11.84
C THR A 41 -9.06 6.96 10.65
N LEU A 42 -9.67 6.86 9.46
CA LEU A 42 -9.22 7.56 8.26
C LEU A 42 -9.23 9.09 8.42
N LEU A 43 -10.23 9.64 9.11
CA LEU A 43 -10.34 11.09 9.29
C LEU A 43 -9.47 11.63 10.43
N SER A 44 -9.13 10.81 11.43
CA SER A 44 -8.42 11.28 12.63
C SER A 44 -6.96 10.87 12.73
N SER A 45 -6.60 9.69 12.23
CA SER A 45 -5.40 8.98 12.72
C SER A 45 -4.38 8.67 11.63
N ILE A 46 -4.67 9.00 10.37
CA ILE A 46 -3.70 8.83 9.29
C ILE A 46 -2.55 9.80 9.49
N PRO A 47 -1.29 9.30 9.56
CA PRO A 47 -0.12 10.16 9.65
C PRO A 47 0.00 11.05 8.41
N GLY A 48 0.38 12.30 8.63
CA GLY A 48 0.72 13.23 7.55
C GLY A 48 1.70 14.28 8.04
N ALA A 49 1.96 15.28 7.19
CA ALA A 49 2.87 16.37 7.50
C ALA A 49 2.20 17.72 7.18
N ALA A 50 2.53 18.74 7.97
CA ALA A 50 1.98 20.09 7.82
C ALA A 50 3.00 21.13 8.29
N VAL A 51 2.82 22.37 7.82
CA VAL A 51 3.55 23.54 8.30
C VAL A 51 3.01 23.92 9.68
N THR A 52 3.86 23.97 10.70
CA THR A 52 3.49 24.30 12.10
C THR A 52 3.74 25.75 12.45
N SER A 53 4.78 26.34 11.86
CA SER A 53 5.10 27.75 12.01
C SER A 53 5.84 28.29 10.80
N VAL A 54 5.80 29.59 10.62
CA VAL A 54 6.55 30.30 9.58
C VAL A 54 7.25 31.53 10.16
N ARG A 55 8.33 31.93 9.53
CA ARG A 55 8.97 33.23 9.73
C ARG A 55 9.06 33.92 8.38
N ILE A 56 8.52 35.12 8.32
CA ILE A 56 8.48 35.91 7.09
C ILE A 56 9.33 37.16 7.30
N SER A 57 10.28 37.40 6.41
CA SER A 57 11.15 38.57 6.50
C SER A 57 10.31 39.85 6.38
N GLY A 58 10.51 40.79 7.30
CA GLY A 58 9.72 42.04 7.36
C GLY A 58 8.38 41.94 8.10
N ALA A 59 7.96 40.75 8.55
CA ALA A 59 6.73 40.55 9.31
C ALA A 59 7.02 40.03 10.73
N LEU A 60 6.68 40.82 11.76
CA LEU A 60 6.81 40.41 13.16
C LEU A 60 5.56 39.68 13.68
N HIS A 61 4.42 39.86 13.01
CA HIS A 61 3.13 39.28 13.37
C HIS A 61 2.23 39.16 12.12
N GLU A 62 1.15 38.40 12.26
CA GLU A 62 0.22 38.00 11.20
C GLU A 62 -0.58 39.17 10.58
N PHE A 63 -0.75 40.27 11.31
CA PHE A 63 -1.49 41.46 10.86
C PHE A 63 -0.63 42.51 10.13
N THR A 64 0.54 42.11 9.61
CA THR A 64 1.43 43.01 8.87
C THR A 64 1.17 42.93 7.37
N THR A 65 1.56 44.01 6.66
CA THR A 65 1.63 44.03 5.20
C THR A 65 3.10 44.11 4.79
N LEU A 66 3.43 43.51 3.65
CA LEU A 66 4.80 43.49 3.12
C LEU A 66 4.89 44.45 1.92
N PRO A 67 5.83 45.41 1.92
CA PRO A 67 6.03 46.28 0.76
C PRO A 67 6.36 45.47 -0.50
N GLY A 68 5.65 45.74 -1.60
CA GLY A 68 5.89 45.06 -2.88
C GLY A 68 5.27 43.66 -3.00
N VAL A 69 4.47 43.22 -2.02
CA VAL A 69 3.64 42.01 -2.10
C VAL A 69 2.17 42.43 -2.11
N VAL A 70 1.36 41.78 -2.96
CA VAL A 70 -0.05 42.15 -3.15
C VAL A 70 -0.91 41.69 -1.97
N GLU A 71 -0.68 40.47 -1.50
CA GLU A 71 -1.37 39.83 -0.38
C GLU A 71 -0.83 40.31 0.97
N ASP A 72 -1.69 40.39 1.97
CA ASP A 72 -1.25 40.60 3.35
C ASP A 72 -0.74 39.30 3.99
N VAL A 73 -0.07 39.40 5.13
CA VAL A 73 0.49 38.22 5.80
C VAL A 73 -0.61 37.22 6.20
N THR A 74 -1.82 37.67 6.52
CA THR A 74 -2.91 36.77 6.89
C THR A 74 -3.38 35.92 5.69
N GLU A 75 -3.47 36.51 4.51
CA GLU A 75 -3.79 35.81 3.26
C GLU A 75 -2.67 34.84 2.87
N ILE A 76 -1.41 35.24 3.00
CA ILE A 76 -0.26 34.35 2.81
C ILE A 76 -0.35 33.14 3.76
N LEU A 77 -0.62 33.36 5.05
CA LEU A 77 -0.79 32.28 6.02
C LEU A 77 -1.96 31.34 5.66
N LEU A 78 -3.05 31.88 5.11
CA LEU A 78 -4.17 31.07 4.66
C LEU A 78 -3.78 30.19 3.45
N ASN A 79 -3.03 30.74 2.50
CA ASN A 79 -2.53 30.00 1.34
C ASN A 79 -1.54 28.90 1.76
N ILE A 80 -0.67 29.19 2.73
CA ILE A 80 0.31 28.22 3.28
C ILE A 80 -0.39 27.00 3.91
N LYS A 81 -1.56 27.16 4.52
CA LYS A 81 -2.37 26.02 5.02
C LYS A 81 -2.83 25.08 3.91
N GLY A 82 -2.85 25.54 2.66
CA GLY A 82 -3.16 24.76 1.48
C GLY A 82 -2.02 23.89 0.97
N ILE A 83 -0.79 24.05 1.49
CA ILE A 83 0.36 23.25 1.07
C ILE A 83 0.13 21.79 1.49
N VAL A 84 0.26 20.89 0.53
CA VAL A 84 0.20 19.45 0.72
C VAL A 84 1.63 18.93 0.58
N LEU A 85 2.13 18.30 1.63
CA LEU A 85 3.51 17.81 1.65
C LEU A 85 3.62 16.49 2.44
N THR A 86 4.70 15.76 2.17
CA THR A 86 5.13 14.59 2.94
C THR A 86 6.49 14.87 3.57
N SER A 87 6.74 14.27 4.73
CA SER A 87 8.04 14.28 5.40
C SER A 87 8.39 12.87 5.86
N GLU A 88 9.63 12.45 5.62
CA GLU A 88 10.20 11.20 6.11
C GLU A 88 10.77 11.32 7.53
N TYR A 89 10.95 12.54 8.04
CA TYR A 89 11.54 12.80 9.35
C TYR A 89 10.49 12.95 10.44
N ASP A 90 10.76 12.35 11.60
CA ASP A 90 9.93 12.51 12.78
C ASP A 90 10.20 13.83 13.54
N GLU A 91 11.37 14.43 13.33
CA GLU A 91 11.74 15.72 13.91
C GLU A 91 11.30 16.91 13.03
N PRO A 92 11.16 18.13 13.60
CA PRO A 92 10.85 19.33 12.82
C PRO A 92 11.92 19.64 11.78
N VAL A 93 11.48 19.94 10.56
CA VAL A 93 12.34 20.23 9.42
C VAL A 93 12.04 21.61 8.86
N VAL A 94 13.08 22.30 8.38
CA VAL A 94 12.95 23.66 7.84
C VAL A 94 13.05 23.65 6.31
N MET A 95 12.16 24.38 5.65
CA MET A 95 12.20 24.67 4.21
C MET A 95 12.14 26.18 3.97
N TYR A 96 12.57 26.62 2.77
CA TYR A 96 12.71 28.05 2.47
C TYR A 96 12.04 28.42 1.15
N LEU A 97 11.36 29.56 1.10
CA LEU A 97 10.92 30.24 -0.12
C LEU A 97 11.71 31.54 -0.23
N ARG A 98 12.37 31.76 -1.37
CA ARG A 98 13.05 33.02 -1.69
C ARG A 98 12.68 33.43 -3.10
N LYS A 99 11.96 34.55 -3.24
CA LYS A 99 11.56 35.07 -4.54
C LYS A 99 11.68 36.60 -4.56
N SER A 100 12.15 37.12 -5.68
CA SER A 100 12.37 38.56 -5.87
C SER A 100 11.97 38.96 -7.29
N GLY A 101 11.49 40.19 -7.42
CA GLY A 101 11.00 40.74 -8.68
C GLY A 101 9.57 40.29 -9.01
N LYS A 102 9.01 40.90 -10.05
CA LYS A 102 7.61 40.71 -10.44
C LYS A 102 7.28 39.26 -10.77
N GLY A 103 6.23 38.74 -10.15
CA GLY A 103 5.68 37.43 -10.50
C GLY A 103 4.91 36.76 -9.36
N GLU A 104 4.31 35.62 -9.66
CA GLU A 104 3.58 34.77 -8.72
C GLU A 104 4.54 33.85 -7.97
N ALA A 105 4.50 33.85 -6.64
CA ALA A 105 5.17 32.89 -5.76
C ALA A 105 4.24 31.69 -5.52
N THR A 106 4.73 30.51 -5.86
CA THR A 106 4.00 29.24 -5.76
C THR A 106 4.69 28.29 -4.79
N ALA A 107 4.00 27.22 -4.37
CA ALA A 107 4.59 26.18 -3.54
C ALA A 107 5.76 25.46 -4.24
N GLY A 108 5.81 25.47 -5.58
CA GLY A 108 6.93 24.94 -6.37
C GLY A 108 8.21 25.76 -6.29
N ASP A 109 8.13 27.02 -5.87
CA ASP A 109 9.31 27.87 -5.63
C ASP A 109 9.97 27.59 -4.25
N ILE A 110 9.34 26.76 -3.41
CA ILE A 110 9.88 26.37 -2.11
C ILE A 110 11.04 25.40 -2.34
N THR A 111 12.12 25.59 -1.61
CA THR A 111 13.28 24.69 -1.55
C THR A 111 13.15 23.77 -0.34
N PRO A 112 12.60 22.55 -0.50
CA PRO A 112 12.58 21.56 0.57
C PRO A 112 13.94 20.88 0.72
N PRO A 113 14.31 20.42 1.92
CA PRO A 113 15.43 19.49 2.10
C PRO A 113 15.09 18.11 1.53
N ALA A 114 16.11 17.27 1.38
CA ALA A 114 15.91 15.85 1.04
C ALA A 114 14.92 15.21 2.03
N GLY A 115 14.06 14.28 1.59
CA GLY A 115 13.07 13.62 2.45
C GLY A 115 11.77 14.41 2.71
N VAL A 116 11.66 15.66 2.21
CA VAL A 116 10.42 16.43 2.20
C VAL A 116 9.97 16.64 0.75
N THR A 117 8.72 16.29 0.44
CA THR A 117 8.16 16.43 -0.91
C THR A 117 6.89 17.25 -0.88
N ILE A 118 6.80 18.26 -1.76
CA ILE A 118 5.58 19.05 -1.97
C ILE A 118 4.76 18.41 -3.08
N ALA A 119 3.51 18.07 -2.77
CA ALA A 119 2.63 17.33 -3.66
C ALA A 119 1.75 18.22 -4.56
N ASN A 120 1.66 19.52 -4.27
CA ASN A 120 0.90 20.50 -5.05
C ASN A 120 1.74 21.76 -5.37
N PRO A 121 2.74 21.65 -6.27
CA PRO A 121 3.67 22.75 -6.57
C PRO A 121 2.97 23.98 -7.18
N ASP A 122 1.84 23.80 -7.86
CA ASP A 122 1.12 24.90 -8.52
C ASP A 122 0.28 25.76 -7.55
N LEU A 123 0.33 25.47 -6.24
CA LEU A 123 -0.43 26.24 -5.25
C LEU A 123 0.12 27.67 -5.16
N HIS A 124 -0.75 28.65 -5.40
CA HIS A 124 -0.47 30.08 -5.18
C HIS A 124 -0.19 30.37 -3.70
N ILE A 125 0.87 31.13 -3.43
CA ILE A 125 1.22 31.62 -2.09
C ILE A 125 1.06 33.14 -2.01
N ALA A 126 1.68 33.88 -2.94
CA ALA A 126 1.67 35.34 -2.97
C ALA A 126 2.05 35.87 -4.36
N THR A 127 1.78 37.15 -4.63
CA THR A 127 2.10 37.86 -5.86
C THR A 127 3.03 39.03 -5.54
N LEU A 128 4.14 39.13 -6.27
CA LEU A 128 5.14 40.19 -6.10
C LEU A 128 5.05 41.23 -7.21
N GLU A 129 5.18 42.50 -6.83
CA GLU A 129 5.35 43.65 -7.73
C GLU A 129 6.80 43.78 -8.22
N ASP A 130 7.09 44.78 -9.08
CA ASP A 130 8.40 44.95 -9.73
C ASP A 130 9.61 44.97 -8.76
N ASP A 131 9.46 45.62 -7.60
CA ASP A 131 10.48 45.69 -6.54
C ASP A 131 10.14 44.79 -5.31
N GLY A 132 9.24 43.83 -5.47
CA GLY A 132 8.83 42.92 -4.41
C GLY A 132 9.90 41.89 -4.05
N GLU A 133 10.06 41.62 -2.76
CA GLU A 133 10.89 40.54 -2.23
C GLU A 133 10.12 39.76 -1.17
N LEU A 134 10.16 38.43 -1.26
CA LEU A 134 9.50 37.52 -0.33
C LEU A 134 10.48 36.43 0.11
N GLU A 135 10.81 36.43 1.40
CA GLU A 135 11.57 35.38 2.05
C GLU A 135 10.75 34.79 3.21
N ILE A 136 10.47 33.49 3.11
CA ILE A 136 9.73 32.73 4.11
C ILE A 136 10.53 31.49 4.51
N GLU A 137 10.71 31.31 5.81
CA GLU A 137 11.15 30.07 6.43
C GLU A 137 9.92 29.33 6.97
N PHE A 138 9.78 28.05 6.65
CA PHE A 138 8.68 27.22 7.14
C PHE A 138 9.24 26.10 8.00
N THR A 139 8.59 25.83 9.12
CA THR A 139 8.83 24.63 9.92
C THR A 139 7.74 23.61 9.63
N VAL A 140 8.15 22.42 9.23
CA VAL A 140 7.33 21.29 8.86
C VAL A 140 7.51 20.19 9.90
N GLU A 141 6.40 19.61 10.35
CA GLU A 141 6.41 18.49 11.26
C GLU A 141 5.48 17.38 10.79
N ARG A 142 5.75 16.16 11.24
CA ARG A 142 4.82 15.04 11.12
C ARG A 142 3.85 15.04 12.29
N GLY A 143 2.62 14.64 12.00
CA GLY A 143 1.57 14.62 13.01
C GLY A 143 0.34 13.87 12.55
N ARG A 144 -0.74 14.01 13.32
CA ARG A 144 -2.03 13.39 13.05
C ARG A 144 -3.14 14.39 13.34
N GLY A 145 -4.22 14.30 12.57
CA GLY A 145 -5.42 15.13 12.79
C GLY A 145 -5.16 16.62 12.57
N TYR A 146 -5.56 17.42 13.56
CA TYR A 146 -5.54 18.88 13.53
C TYR A 146 -4.95 19.42 14.83
N VAL A 147 -4.02 20.37 14.72
CA VAL A 147 -3.46 21.09 15.87
C VAL A 147 -3.63 22.59 15.64
N PRO A 148 -4.32 23.32 16.53
CA PRO A 148 -4.51 24.75 16.38
C PRO A 148 -3.19 25.50 16.63
N ALA A 149 -3.04 26.66 15.98
CA ALA A 149 -1.82 27.48 16.06
C ALA A 149 -1.36 27.79 17.50
N GLN A 150 -2.30 27.97 18.44
CA GLN A 150 -1.98 28.24 19.85
C GLN A 150 -1.18 27.11 20.52
N MET A 151 -1.39 25.85 20.10
CA MET A 151 -0.67 24.69 20.63
C MET A 151 0.69 24.49 19.99
N ASN A 152 0.93 25.10 18.82
CA ASN A 152 2.23 25.06 18.14
C ASN A 152 3.21 26.09 18.71
N LYS A 153 2.73 27.04 19.51
CA LYS A 153 3.56 28.09 20.11
C LYS A 153 4.46 27.49 21.19
N GLN A 154 5.77 27.72 21.09
CA GLN A 154 6.73 27.34 22.12
C GLN A 154 7.16 28.56 22.94
N ASP A 155 7.43 28.34 24.23
CA ASP A 155 7.85 29.44 25.14
C ASP A 155 9.21 30.04 24.76
N ASN A 156 10.04 29.29 24.02
CA ASN A 156 11.36 29.72 23.53
C ASN A 156 11.35 30.16 22.05
N ASP A 157 10.17 30.37 21.45
CA ASP A 157 10.11 30.83 20.06
C ASP A 157 10.78 32.21 19.91
N GLU A 158 11.68 32.28 18.93
CA GLU A 158 12.29 33.54 18.52
C GLU A 158 11.24 34.53 18.02
N ILE A 159 11.47 35.82 18.27
CA ILE A 159 10.56 36.90 17.86
C ILE A 159 10.37 36.87 16.33
N GLY A 160 9.11 36.95 15.88
CA GLY A 160 8.75 36.90 14.46
C GLY A 160 8.44 35.50 13.92
N ARG A 161 8.47 34.46 14.76
CA ARG A 161 7.89 33.15 14.42
C ARG A 161 6.38 33.17 14.63
N ILE A 162 5.64 32.94 13.55
CA ILE A 162 4.18 32.97 13.51
C ILE A 162 3.67 31.53 13.45
N PRO A 163 2.96 31.03 14.48
CA PRO A 163 2.40 29.70 14.46
C PRO A 163 1.21 29.63 13.49
N VAL A 164 1.05 28.49 12.82
CA VAL A 164 0.00 28.22 11.84
C VAL A 164 -0.82 27.02 12.30
N ASP A 165 -2.11 26.99 11.99
CA ASP A 165 -2.92 25.80 12.23
C ASP A 165 -2.44 24.63 11.35
N SER A 166 -2.08 23.52 11.98
CA SER A 166 -1.52 22.35 11.32
C SER A 166 -2.62 21.36 10.94
N ILE A 167 -2.86 21.17 9.65
CA ILE A 167 -3.80 20.18 9.13
C ILE A 167 -3.01 18.97 8.60
N TYR A 168 -2.63 18.07 9.49
CA TYR A 168 -1.86 16.87 9.13
C TYR A 168 -2.68 15.85 8.34
N SER A 169 -4.01 15.85 8.48
CA SER A 169 -4.86 14.84 7.85
C SER A 169 -4.72 14.88 6.32
N PRO A 170 -4.27 13.76 5.69
CA PRO A 170 -4.18 13.65 4.25
C PRO A 170 -5.49 13.14 3.62
N VAL A 171 -6.51 12.81 4.42
CA VAL A 171 -7.82 12.34 3.94
C VAL A 171 -8.81 13.50 3.93
N LEU A 172 -9.43 13.76 2.78
CA LEU A 172 -10.38 14.86 2.59
C LEU A 172 -11.81 14.42 2.91
N LYS A 173 -12.19 13.23 2.43
CA LYS A 173 -13.56 12.75 2.55
C LYS A 173 -13.60 11.25 2.66
N VAL A 174 -14.46 10.80 3.57
CA VAL A 174 -14.81 9.38 3.70
C VAL A 174 -16.31 9.24 3.86
N SER A 175 -16.91 8.44 2.99
CA SER A 175 -18.30 8.03 3.09
C SER A 175 -18.41 6.52 2.99
N TYR A 176 -19.41 5.94 3.63
CA TYR A 176 -19.68 4.52 3.50
C TYR A 176 -21.17 4.26 3.36
N LYS A 177 -21.49 3.15 2.71
CA LYS A 177 -22.83 2.61 2.56
C LYS A 177 -22.80 1.12 2.86
N VAL A 178 -23.84 0.63 3.52
CA VAL A 178 -24.04 -0.81 3.74
C VAL A 178 -25.24 -1.24 2.91
N GLU A 179 -25.06 -2.28 2.11
CA GLU A 179 -26.10 -2.90 1.28
C GLU A 179 -26.24 -4.38 1.64
N ALA A 180 -27.40 -4.98 1.38
CA ALA A 180 -27.58 -6.41 1.57
C ALA A 180 -26.96 -7.18 0.38
N THR A 181 -26.24 -8.25 0.65
CA THR A 181 -25.65 -9.14 -0.35
C THR A 181 -26.13 -10.58 -0.14
N ARG A 182 -26.22 -11.33 -1.24
CA ARG A 182 -26.69 -12.71 -1.23
C ARG A 182 -25.52 -13.66 -1.31
N VAL A 183 -25.45 -14.58 -0.35
CA VAL A 183 -24.51 -15.71 -0.33
C VAL A 183 -25.35 -16.98 -0.34
N GLU A 184 -25.26 -17.73 -1.43
CA GLU A 184 -26.03 -18.97 -1.64
C GLU A 184 -27.55 -18.78 -1.44
N GLN A 185 -28.09 -19.30 -0.34
CA GLN A 185 -29.51 -19.21 0.02
C GLN A 185 -29.83 -18.07 1.00
N ARG A 186 -28.81 -17.44 1.62
CA ARG A 186 -28.98 -16.34 2.57
C ARG A 186 -28.79 -14.99 1.88
N THR A 187 -29.65 -14.03 2.19
CA THR A 187 -29.68 -12.69 1.57
C THR A 187 -29.44 -11.57 2.58
N ASP A 188 -29.11 -11.90 3.83
CA ASP A 188 -29.00 -10.99 4.96
C ASP A 188 -27.56 -10.55 5.28
N PHE A 189 -26.57 -10.99 4.49
CA PHE A 189 -25.19 -10.55 4.66
C PHE A 189 -25.03 -9.08 4.27
N ASP A 190 -24.09 -8.40 4.93
CA ASP A 190 -23.73 -7.02 4.65
C ASP A 190 -22.65 -6.95 3.55
N LYS A 191 -22.79 -5.96 2.67
CA LYS A 191 -21.78 -5.45 1.75
C LYS A 191 -21.44 -4.03 2.15
N LEU A 192 -20.21 -3.81 2.59
CA LEU A 192 -19.70 -2.49 2.92
C LEU A 192 -19.06 -1.86 1.69
N ILE A 193 -19.55 -0.70 1.29
CA ILE A 193 -18.97 0.14 0.24
C ILE A 193 -18.38 1.38 0.91
N LEU A 194 -17.07 1.56 0.83
CA LEU A 194 -16.32 2.66 1.42
C LEU A 194 -15.71 3.53 0.31
N ASP A 195 -16.09 4.79 0.23
CA ASP A 195 -15.58 5.77 -0.74
C ASP A 195 -14.63 6.74 -0.02
N VAL A 196 -13.37 6.76 -0.44
CA VAL A 196 -12.27 7.47 0.22
C VAL A 196 -11.62 8.42 -0.78
N GLU A 197 -11.46 9.68 -0.38
CA GLU A 197 -10.82 10.74 -1.14
C GLU A 197 -9.65 11.34 -0.32
N THR A 198 -8.47 11.41 -0.91
CA THR A 198 -7.22 11.85 -0.27
C THR A 198 -6.62 13.06 -0.97
N LYS A 199 -5.72 13.76 -0.27
CA LYS A 199 -4.78 14.72 -0.85
C LYS A 199 -3.71 13.96 -1.64
N PRO A 200 -2.99 14.61 -2.58
CA PRO A 200 -1.90 13.98 -3.33
C PRO A 200 -0.65 13.60 -2.50
N ALA A 201 -0.74 13.59 -1.17
CA ALA A 201 0.30 13.10 -0.26
C ALA A 201 0.24 11.58 0.01
N ILE A 202 -0.92 10.94 -0.19
CA ILE A 202 -1.12 9.51 0.07
C ILE A 202 -2.16 8.93 -0.88
N SER A 203 -1.98 7.70 -1.34
CA SER A 203 -3.01 7.01 -2.12
C SER A 203 -4.19 6.59 -1.22
N PRO A 204 -5.43 6.51 -1.73
CA PRO A 204 -6.56 5.99 -0.98
C PRO A 204 -6.33 4.57 -0.44
N ARG A 205 -5.63 3.74 -1.21
CA ARG A 205 -5.26 2.37 -0.83
C ARG A 205 -4.37 2.37 0.40
N ASP A 206 -3.30 3.16 0.40
CA ASP A 206 -2.35 3.23 1.51
C ASP A 206 -3.01 3.83 2.76
N ALA A 207 -3.90 4.81 2.58
CA ALA A 207 -4.68 5.38 3.68
C ALA A 207 -5.57 4.31 4.35
N VAL A 208 -6.28 3.49 3.57
CA VAL A 208 -7.10 2.38 4.09
C VAL A 208 -6.25 1.31 4.76
N ALA A 209 -5.10 0.97 4.18
CA ALA A 209 -4.15 0.02 4.79
C ALA A 209 -3.62 0.53 6.14
N SER A 210 -3.23 1.81 6.21
CA SER A 210 -2.78 2.47 7.44
C SER A 210 -3.88 2.50 8.52
N ALA A 211 -5.12 2.81 8.15
CA ALA A 211 -6.26 2.73 9.06
C ALA A 211 -6.49 1.30 9.56
N GLY A 212 -6.40 0.30 8.68
CA GLY A 212 -6.53 -1.11 9.01
C GLY A 212 -5.49 -1.57 10.02
N SER A 213 -4.22 -1.25 9.79
CA SER A 213 -3.11 -1.55 10.71
C SER A 213 -3.36 -0.96 12.10
N THR A 214 -3.77 0.31 12.17
CA THR A 214 -4.11 0.96 13.46
C THR A 214 -5.25 0.25 14.18
N LEU A 215 -6.31 -0.13 13.46
CA LEU A 215 -7.46 -0.82 14.06
C LEU A 215 -7.09 -2.24 14.53
N VAL A 216 -6.25 -2.96 13.78
CA VAL A 216 -5.77 -4.28 14.18
C VAL A 216 -4.95 -4.21 15.46
N GLU A 217 -4.05 -3.24 15.60
CA GLU A 217 -3.28 -3.03 16.84
C GLU A 217 -4.20 -2.74 18.03
N LEU A 218 -5.16 -1.81 17.86
CA LEU A 218 -6.08 -1.42 18.93
C LEU A 218 -7.01 -2.57 19.35
N PHE A 219 -7.58 -3.31 18.40
CA PHE A 219 -8.40 -4.49 18.71
C PHE A 219 -7.57 -5.68 19.19
N GLY A 220 -6.28 -5.73 18.84
CA GLY A 220 -5.32 -6.71 19.35
C GLY A 220 -5.22 -6.72 20.87
N LEU A 221 -5.28 -5.54 21.51
CA LEU A 221 -5.29 -5.41 22.97
C LEU A 221 -6.47 -6.15 23.62
N CYS A 222 -7.63 -6.21 22.96
CA CYS A 222 -8.77 -6.98 23.47
C CYS A 222 -8.53 -8.49 23.35
N ARG A 223 -7.84 -8.94 22.30
CA ARG A 223 -7.49 -10.35 22.10
C ARG A 223 -6.48 -10.84 23.15
N GLU A 224 -5.58 -9.98 23.60
CA GLU A 224 -4.58 -10.29 24.63
C GLU A 224 -5.20 -10.68 25.99
N LEU A 225 -6.43 -10.25 26.28
CA LEU A 225 -7.14 -10.64 27.50
C LEU A 225 -7.34 -12.16 27.61
N ASN A 226 -7.58 -12.83 26.48
CA ASN A 226 -7.64 -14.28 26.39
C ASN A 226 -7.48 -14.74 24.94
N ALA A 227 -6.28 -15.20 24.58
CA ALA A 227 -5.99 -15.68 23.23
C ALA A 227 -6.73 -16.98 22.85
N GLN A 228 -7.29 -17.70 23.83
CA GLN A 228 -8.07 -18.92 23.64
C GLN A 228 -9.59 -18.64 23.62
N ALA A 229 -10.01 -17.39 23.76
CA ALA A 229 -11.42 -17.03 23.68
C ALA A 229 -11.97 -17.40 22.30
N GLU A 230 -13.13 -18.06 22.30
CA GLU A 230 -13.79 -18.46 21.06
C GLU A 230 -14.23 -17.24 20.26
N GLY A 231 -13.86 -17.21 18.99
CA GLY A 231 -14.22 -16.16 18.04
C GLY A 231 -14.69 -16.73 16.71
N VAL A 232 -15.08 -15.82 15.83
CA VAL A 232 -15.33 -16.14 14.43
C VAL A 232 -13.98 -16.15 13.71
N GLU A 233 -13.55 -17.33 13.26
CA GLU A 233 -12.29 -17.47 12.52
C GLU A 233 -12.51 -17.16 11.04
N VAL A 234 -11.93 -16.05 10.58
CA VAL A 234 -11.66 -15.85 9.17
C VAL A 234 -10.51 -16.81 8.84
N GLY A 235 -10.72 -17.79 7.95
CA GLY A 235 -9.66 -18.74 7.56
C GLY A 235 -8.40 -18.05 7.01
N PRO A 236 -7.36 -18.79 6.57
CA PRO A 236 -6.22 -18.18 5.88
C PRO A 236 -6.67 -17.48 4.59
N ALA A 237 -5.96 -16.41 4.18
CA ALA A 237 -6.23 -15.77 2.89
C ALA A 237 -6.12 -16.84 1.80
N PRO A 238 -6.99 -16.84 0.76
CA PRO A 238 -6.58 -17.48 -0.47
C PRO A 238 -5.26 -16.80 -0.79
N VAL A 239 -4.18 -17.58 -0.75
CA VAL A 239 -2.87 -17.14 -1.18
C VAL A 239 -3.15 -16.59 -2.57
N ALA A 240 -3.03 -15.28 -2.77
CA ALA A 240 -2.84 -14.79 -4.12
C ALA A 240 -1.63 -15.61 -4.58
N GLU A 241 -1.82 -16.49 -5.56
CA GLU A 241 -0.69 -17.16 -6.19
C GLU A 241 0.22 -16.00 -6.60
N GLU A 242 1.29 -15.79 -5.84
CA GLU A 242 2.40 -15.00 -6.28
C GLU A 242 2.83 -15.73 -7.55
N THR A 243 2.35 -15.25 -8.70
CA THR A 243 2.86 -15.67 -9.99
C THR A 243 4.33 -15.33 -9.92
N ASN A 244 5.13 -16.34 -9.56
CA ASN A 244 6.58 -16.24 -9.51
C ASN A 244 6.97 -15.59 -10.84
N PRO A 245 7.74 -14.49 -10.85
CA PRO A 245 8.11 -13.81 -12.09
C PRO A 245 8.74 -14.78 -13.11
N GLU A 246 9.34 -15.86 -12.59
CA GLU A 246 9.90 -16.97 -13.36
C GLU A 246 8.87 -17.81 -14.15
N MET A 247 7.60 -17.85 -13.73
CA MET A 247 6.53 -18.55 -14.46
C MET A 247 6.21 -17.90 -15.82
N SER A 248 6.56 -16.62 -16.00
CA SER A 248 6.35 -15.89 -17.25
C SER A 248 7.52 -16.01 -18.24
N ILE A 249 8.62 -16.67 -17.85
CA ILE A 249 9.80 -16.86 -18.70
C ILE A 249 9.44 -17.83 -19.85
N PRO A 250 9.82 -17.53 -21.10
CA PRO A 250 9.66 -18.45 -22.22
C PRO A 250 10.52 -19.71 -22.05
N ILE A 251 10.03 -20.87 -22.53
CA ILE A 251 10.81 -22.12 -22.50
C ILE A 251 12.10 -22.08 -23.35
N GLU A 252 12.30 -21.03 -24.14
CA GLU A 252 13.53 -20.76 -24.90
C GLU A 252 14.72 -20.47 -23.97
N ASP A 253 14.46 -19.80 -22.85
CA ASP A 253 15.49 -19.38 -21.90
C ASP A 253 15.93 -20.52 -20.95
N LEU A 254 15.15 -21.62 -20.90
CA LEU A 254 15.50 -22.84 -20.17
C LEU A 254 16.68 -23.61 -20.78
N ASN A 255 17.15 -23.23 -21.98
CA ASN A 255 18.29 -23.86 -22.68
C ASN A 255 18.18 -25.39 -22.78
N LEU A 256 16.99 -25.89 -23.12
CA LEU A 256 16.72 -27.32 -23.33
C LEU A 256 17.34 -27.81 -24.64
N THR A 257 17.59 -29.12 -24.74
CA THR A 257 17.97 -29.74 -25.99
C THR A 257 16.92 -29.49 -27.07
N GLN A 258 17.39 -29.39 -28.32
CA GLN A 258 16.53 -29.10 -29.48
C GLN A 258 15.38 -30.12 -29.63
N ARG A 259 15.53 -31.34 -29.09
CA ARG A 259 14.46 -32.34 -29.06
C ARG A 259 13.40 -31.97 -28.03
N SER A 260 13.78 -31.75 -26.78
CA SER A 260 12.86 -31.44 -25.68
C SER A 260 12.10 -30.14 -25.97
N TYR A 261 12.79 -29.10 -26.43
CA TYR A 261 12.19 -27.82 -26.83
C TYR A 261 11.13 -27.96 -27.95
N ASN A 262 11.46 -28.69 -29.03
CA ASN A 262 10.54 -28.85 -30.17
C ASN A 262 9.34 -29.78 -29.87
N CYS A 263 9.42 -30.59 -28.82
CA CYS A 263 8.29 -31.39 -28.36
C CYS A 263 7.34 -30.53 -27.53
N LEU A 264 7.86 -29.78 -26.54
CA LEU A 264 7.07 -28.86 -25.71
C LEU A 264 6.35 -27.79 -26.54
N LYS A 265 7.06 -27.17 -27.50
CA LYS A 265 6.48 -26.15 -28.39
C LYS A 265 5.32 -26.66 -29.25
N ARG A 266 5.33 -27.95 -29.61
CA ARG A 266 4.31 -28.58 -30.45
C ARG A 266 3.03 -28.87 -29.68
N GLU A 267 3.18 -29.17 -28.40
CA GLU A 267 2.07 -29.37 -27.47
C GLU A 267 1.52 -28.04 -26.92
N GLY A 268 2.02 -26.90 -27.43
CA GLY A 268 1.53 -25.57 -27.04
C GLY A 268 2.06 -25.07 -25.70
N ILE A 269 3.11 -25.70 -25.16
CA ILE A 269 3.78 -25.23 -23.95
C ILE A 269 4.83 -24.21 -24.36
N HIS A 270 4.63 -22.95 -23.99
CA HIS A 270 5.45 -21.81 -24.38
C HIS A 270 6.14 -21.13 -23.20
N THR A 271 5.62 -21.30 -21.98
CA THR A 271 6.17 -20.68 -20.76
C THR A 271 6.54 -21.71 -19.70
N ILE A 272 7.41 -21.31 -18.76
CA ILE A 272 7.76 -22.13 -17.59
C ILE A 272 6.53 -22.40 -16.72
N GLY A 273 5.64 -21.43 -16.57
CA GLY A 273 4.40 -21.57 -15.79
C GLY A 273 3.49 -22.68 -16.33
N GLU A 274 3.33 -22.73 -17.66
CA GLU A 274 2.60 -23.82 -18.32
C GLU A 274 3.30 -25.16 -18.09
N LEU A 275 4.62 -25.22 -18.23
CA LEU A 275 5.40 -26.45 -18.04
C LEU A 275 5.28 -27.02 -16.61
N VAL A 276 5.33 -26.16 -15.59
CA VAL A 276 5.20 -26.54 -14.17
C VAL A 276 3.80 -27.06 -13.83
N SER A 277 2.78 -26.66 -14.59
CA SER A 277 1.40 -27.11 -14.39
C SER A 277 1.14 -28.55 -14.85
N HIS A 278 2.03 -29.13 -15.66
CA HIS A 278 1.98 -30.50 -16.15
C HIS A 278 2.67 -31.48 -15.19
N THR A 279 2.13 -32.69 -15.09
CA THR A 279 2.77 -33.79 -14.38
C THR A 279 3.80 -34.50 -15.27
N GLU A 280 4.68 -35.27 -14.65
CA GLU A 280 5.63 -36.13 -15.37
C GLU A 280 4.92 -37.13 -16.32
N GLN A 281 3.74 -37.60 -15.95
CA GLN A 281 2.94 -38.50 -16.79
C GLN A 281 2.42 -37.78 -18.04
N ASP A 282 1.94 -36.54 -17.88
CA ASP A 282 1.48 -35.73 -19.00
C ASP A 282 2.61 -35.45 -20.00
N LEU A 283 3.85 -35.28 -19.51
CA LEU A 283 5.02 -35.09 -20.35
C LEU A 283 5.47 -36.38 -21.05
N LEU A 284 5.30 -37.56 -20.43
CA LEU A 284 5.58 -38.87 -21.05
C LEU A 284 4.65 -39.19 -22.22
N ASP A 285 3.41 -38.70 -22.16
CA ASP A 285 2.41 -38.90 -23.21
C ASP A 285 2.71 -38.09 -24.48
N ILE A 286 3.62 -37.11 -24.40
CA ILE A 286 4.07 -36.32 -25.55
C ILE A 286 4.86 -37.21 -26.52
N ARG A 287 4.47 -37.15 -27.80
CA ARG A 287 5.09 -37.97 -28.85
C ARG A 287 6.59 -37.68 -28.99
N ASN A 288 7.40 -38.71 -28.78
CA ASN A 288 8.88 -38.68 -28.79
C ASN A 288 9.51 -37.92 -27.60
N PHE A 289 8.78 -37.72 -26.51
CA PHE A 289 9.30 -37.24 -25.25
C PHE A 289 9.67 -38.42 -24.36
N GLY A 290 10.97 -38.63 -24.14
CA GLY A 290 11.48 -39.78 -23.39
C GLY A 290 11.91 -39.39 -21.97
N MET A 291 12.19 -40.39 -21.12
CA MET A 291 12.64 -40.16 -19.73
C MET A 291 13.84 -39.21 -19.63
N LYS A 292 14.80 -39.30 -20.56
CA LYS A 292 15.95 -38.39 -20.61
C LYS A 292 15.58 -36.91 -20.83
N SER A 293 14.49 -36.63 -21.55
CA SER A 293 13.98 -35.26 -21.75
C SER A 293 13.26 -34.74 -20.51
N ILE A 294 12.66 -35.64 -19.72
CA ILE A 294 12.00 -35.29 -18.46
C ILE A 294 13.04 -35.01 -17.38
N ASP A 295 14.08 -35.83 -17.28
CA ASP A 295 15.20 -35.60 -16.36
C ASP A 295 15.88 -34.25 -16.65
N GLU A 296 16.07 -33.93 -17.93
CA GLU A 296 16.58 -32.63 -18.39
C GLU A 296 15.67 -31.47 -17.95
N VAL A 297 14.35 -31.59 -18.13
CA VAL A 297 13.38 -30.57 -17.68
C VAL A 297 13.41 -30.40 -16.17
N LYS A 298 13.45 -31.50 -15.40
CA LYS A 298 13.53 -31.47 -13.93
C LYS A 298 14.81 -30.79 -13.45
N GLU A 299 15.96 -31.11 -14.04
CA GLU A 299 17.25 -30.50 -13.69
C GLU A 299 17.25 -28.99 -13.97
N LYS A 300 16.69 -28.56 -15.12
CA LYS A 300 16.62 -27.14 -15.46
C LYS A 300 15.63 -26.38 -14.58
N LEU A 301 14.47 -26.95 -14.26
CA LEU A 301 13.49 -26.34 -13.36
C LEU A 301 14.04 -26.19 -11.92
N GLN A 302 14.82 -27.16 -11.44
CA GLN A 302 15.50 -27.08 -10.14
C GLN A 302 16.48 -25.89 -10.06
N GLY A 303 17.11 -25.51 -11.18
CA GLY A 303 17.97 -24.33 -11.26
C GLY A 303 17.24 -23.00 -11.00
N PHE A 304 15.92 -22.97 -11.22
CA PHE A 304 15.02 -21.86 -10.91
C PHE A 304 14.26 -22.09 -9.58
N GLY A 305 14.58 -23.13 -8.82
CA GLY A 305 13.84 -23.48 -7.59
C GLY A 305 12.39 -23.93 -7.83
N LEU A 306 12.05 -24.30 -9.07
CA LEU A 306 10.73 -24.79 -9.47
C LEU A 306 10.73 -26.31 -9.63
N SER A 307 9.57 -26.93 -9.47
CA SER A 307 9.38 -28.37 -9.67
C SER A 307 8.08 -28.64 -10.43
N LEU A 308 8.05 -29.76 -11.16
CA LEU A 308 6.83 -30.20 -11.85
C LEU A 308 5.73 -30.55 -10.84
N LYS A 309 4.48 -30.44 -11.28
CA LYS A 309 3.34 -30.85 -10.48
C LYS A 309 3.47 -32.33 -10.07
N PRO A 310 3.36 -32.65 -8.76
CA PRO A 310 3.42 -34.04 -8.31
C PRO A 310 2.22 -34.82 -8.89
N SER A 311 2.49 -36.03 -9.39
CA SER A 311 1.41 -36.91 -9.85
C SER A 311 0.52 -37.30 -8.66
N PRO A 312 -0.83 -37.35 -8.83
CA PRO A 312 -1.76 -37.77 -7.77
C PRO A 312 -1.61 -39.25 -7.37
N LEU A 313 -0.82 -40.04 -8.09
CA LEU A 313 -0.43 -41.39 -7.71
C LEU A 313 0.98 -41.33 -7.09
N GLY A 314 1.06 -41.59 -5.78
CA GLY A 314 2.27 -41.46 -4.97
C GLY A 314 3.51 -42.19 -5.52
N GLY A 315 4.68 -41.65 -5.19
CA GLY A 315 5.99 -42.07 -5.69
C GLY A 315 6.28 -43.57 -5.54
N PHE A 316 6.58 -44.20 -6.68
CA PHE A 316 7.36 -45.42 -6.74
C PHE A 316 8.78 -45.04 -7.11
N ASP A 317 9.66 -44.91 -6.12
CA ASP A 317 11.10 -44.83 -6.33
C ASP A 317 11.62 -46.21 -6.77
N THR A 318 12.01 -46.36 -8.03
CA THR A 318 12.61 -47.60 -8.56
C THR A 318 14.07 -47.79 -8.18
N ASN A 319 14.66 -46.89 -7.37
CA ASN A 319 16.08 -46.88 -7.05
C ASN A 319 16.49 -47.74 -5.84
N ASN A 320 15.58 -48.53 -5.25
CA ASN A 320 15.87 -49.29 -4.03
C ASN A 320 15.71 -50.82 -4.16
N LEU A 321 16.13 -51.39 -5.30
CA LEU A 321 16.01 -52.83 -5.62
C LEU A 321 17.36 -53.55 -5.78
N GLU A 322 18.43 -53.08 -5.15
CA GLU A 322 19.66 -53.87 -4.99
C GLU A 322 20.02 -53.97 -3.50
N GLY A 323 19.78 -55.14 -2.90
CA GLY A 323 20.21 -55.40 -1.51
C GLY A 323 19.40 -56.41 -0.71
N GLY A 324 18.61 -57.30 -1.32
CA GLY A 324 17.97 -58.40 -0.61
C GLY A 324 18.89 -59.61 -0.50
N THR A 325 19.74 -59.66 0.53
CA THR A 325 20.48 -60.90 0.87
C THR A 325 19.54 -61.95 1.45
N PHE A 326 19.61 -63.12 0.82
CA PHE A 326 19.04 -64.42 1.14
C PHE A 326 18.71 -64.76 2.61
N PHE A 327 17.59 -65.49 2.74
CA PHE A 327 17.22 -66.39 3.83
C PHE A 327 18.39 -67.24 4.37
N SER A 328 18.47 -67.39 5.69
CA SER A 328 19.00 -68.60 6.36
C SER A 328 17.92 -69.14 7.31
N PRO A 329 17.56 -70.44 7.23
CA PRO A 329 16.75 -71.12 8.24
C PRO A 329 17.64 -71.89 9.22
N GLU A 330 17.40 -71.72 10.53
CA GLU A 330 17.87 -72.50 11.72
C GLU A 330 17.84 -71.49 12.90
N ASP A 331 17.18 -71.68 14.05
CA ASP A 331 17.00 -72.88 14.87
C ASP A 331 15.70 -72.79 15.72
N GLU A 332 15.27 -73.97 16.20
CA GLU A 332 14.35 -74.20 17.33
C GLU A 332 14.80 -73.54 18.65
#